data_AF-A0A7C1Z1Z1-F1
#
_entry.id   AF-A0A7C1Z1Z1-F1
#
_cell.length_a   1.000
_cell.length_b   1.000
_cell.length_c   1.000
_cell.angle_alpha   90.00
_cell.angle_beta   90.00
_cell.angle_gamma   90.00
#
_symmetry.space_group_name_H-M   'P 1'
#
loop_
_entity.id
_entity.type
_entity.pdbx_description
1 polymer ?
#
loop_
_entity_poly.entity_id
_entity_poly.type
_entity_poly.pdbx_seq_one_letter_code
_entity_poly.pdbx_strand_id
1 'polypeptide(L)'
;MAGFVAEVTSRLGSEYPGAEVYVFGHLGDANVHVNVIRPESVGSPGRDSGGDPAPSGNLIRPVSVGSPGPGVERGPEELVLTLAATFGGSISAEHGIGTAKKRYLHLVRSPEEIAAFGRLKAALDPNGTLNPNVLLP
;
A
#
# COMPACT_ATOMS: atom_id res chain seq x y z
N MET A 1 6.53 16.47 7.30
CA MET A 1 6.80 15.13 7.86
C MET A 1 6.15 14.92 9.22
N ALA A 2 6.54 15.64 10.28
CA ALA A 2 6.01 15.43 11.64
C ALA A 2 4.47 15.46 11.73
N GLY A 3 3.82 16.43 11.06
CA GLY A 3 2.36 16.51 11.02
C GLY A 3 1.69 15.29 10.36
N PHE A 4 2.29 14.77 9.28
CA PHE A 4 1.79 13.56 8.61
C PHE A 4 1.89 12.33 9.54
N VAL A 5 3.04 12.15 10.21
CA VAL A 5 3.26 11.03 11.14
C VAL A 5 2.28 11.10 12.32
N ALA A 6 2.05 12.28 12.87
CA ALA A 6 1.09 12.47 13.96
C ALA A 6 -0.35 12.12 13.51
N GLU A 7 -0.78 12.65 12.37
CA GLU A 7 -2.13 12.42 11.84
C GLU A 7 -2.34 10.94 11.48
N VAL A 8 -1.41 10.32 10.75
CA VAL A 8 -1.56 8.92 10.31
C VAL A 8 -1.60 7.96 11.50
N THR A 9 -0.77 8.18 12.51
CA THR A 9 -0.74 7.33 13.71
C THR A 9 -2.02 7.49 14.52
N SER A 10 -2.50 8.73 14.69
CA SER A 10 -3.77 9.01 15.38
C SER A 10 -4.95 8.34 14.67
N ARG A 11 -5.08 8.55 13.35
CA ARG A 11 -6.18 8.02 12.54
C ARG A 11 -6.16 6.50 12.47
N LEU A 12 -5.00 5.88 12.26
CA LEU A 12 -4.89 4.42 12.25
C LEU A 12 -5.22 3.81 13.62
N GLY A 13 -4.77 4.43 14.71
CA GLY A 13 -5.06 3.97 16.08
C GLY A 13 -6.55 4.06 16.43
N SER A 14 -7.27 5.05 15.91
CA SER A 14 -8.72 5.20 16.13
C SER A 14 -9.57 4.34 15.20
N GLU A 15 -9.21 4.25 13.91
CA GLU A 15 -10.04 3.57 12.89
C GLU A 15 -9.76 2.07 12.80
N TYR A 16 -8.58 1.61 13.22
CA TYR A 16 -8.22 0.20 13.21
C TYR A 16 -7.75 -0.24 14.61
N PRO A 17 -8.65 -0.25 15.61
CA PRO A 17 -8.31 -0.70 16.95
C PRO A 17 -7.81 -2.15 16.90
N GLY A 18 -6.65 -2.40 17.51
CA GLY A 18 -5.99 -3.70 17.49
C GLY A 18 -4.96 -3.90 16.38
N ALA A 19 -4.80 -2.95 15.46
CA ALA A 19 -3.65 -2.94 14.57
C ALA A 19 -2.41 -2.34 15.26
N GLU A 20 -1.25 -2.96 15.05
CA GLU A 20 0.04 -2.41 15.41
C GLU A 20 0.57 -1.56 14.26
N VAL A 21 0.92 -0.31 14.55
CA VAL A 21 1.40 0.66 13.55
C VAL A 21 2.87 0.96 13.81
N TYR A 22 3.71 0.68 12.82
CA TYR A 22 5.13 0.98 12.85
C TYR A 22 5.43 2.06 11.82
N VAL A 23 6.00 3.18 12.27
CA VAL A 23 6.39 4.31 11.42
C VAL A 23 7.88 4.57 11.56
N PHE A 24 8.61 4.43 10.46
CA PHE A 24 10.06 4.65 10.40
C PHE A 24 10.46 5.16 9.01
N GLY A 25 11.69 5.60 8.83
CA GLY A 25 12.17 5.98 7.51
C GLY A 25 13.37 6.91 7.52
N HIS A 26 13.56 7.59 6.41
CA HIS A 26 14.72 8.41 6.11
C HIS A 26 14.31 9.88 6.27
N LEU A 27 14.83 10.54 7.32
CA LEU A 27 14.48 11.93 7.59
C LEU A 27 15.11 12.88 6.56
N GLY A 28 16.31 12.56 6.06
CA GLY A 28 17.09 13.43 5.20
C GLY A 28 16.45 13.71 3.83
N ASP A 29 15.63 12.81 3.32
CA ASP A 29 14.93 12.90 2.04
C ASP A 29 13.39 12.93 2.19
N ALA A 30 12.91 13.01 3.43
CA ALA A 30 11.48 12.99 3.76
C ALA A 30 10.73 11.75 3.25
N ASN A 31 11.34 10.57 3.36
CA ASN A 31 10.72 9.27 3.04
C ASN A 31 10.32 8.51 4.31
N VAL A 32 9.04 8.14 4.43
CA VAL A 32 8.50 7.40 5.58
C VAL A 32 7.78 6.14 5.14
N HIS A 33 8.07 5.06 5.86
CA HIS A 33 7.43 3.77 5.79
C HIS A 33 6.39 3.67 6.89
N VAL A 34 5.16 3.32 6.50
CA VAL A 34 4.04 3.07 7.42
C VAL A 34 3.64 1.61 7.26
N ASN A 35 3.90 0.80 8.27
CA ASN A 35 3.50 -0.60 8.32
C ASN A 35 2.34 -0.76 9.31
N VAL A 36 1.26 -1.38 8.84
CA VAL A 36 0.07 -1.68 9.66
C VAL A 36 -0.08 -3.19 9.73
N ILE A 37 0.11 -3.75 10.92
CA ILE A 37 0.07 -5.19 11.17
C ILE A 37 -1.16 -5.48 12.02
N ARG A 38 -2.00 -6.43 11.61
CA ARG A 38 -3.03 -7.00 12.51
C ARG A 38 -2.46 -8.26 13.15
N PRO A 39 -2.45 -8.39 14.49
CA PRO A 39 -2.16 -9.67 15.10
C PRO A 39 -3.17 -10.69 14.57
N GLU A 40 -2.71 -11.87 14.18
CA GLU A 40 -3.64 -12.92 13.79
C GLU A 40 -4.64 -13.16 14.92
N SER A 41 -5.92 -13.36 14.59
CA SER A 41 -6.82 -13.98 15.55
C SER A 41 -6.20 -15.31 15.93
N VAL A 42 -5.78 -15.46 17.19
CA VAL A 42 -5.41 -16.76 17.76
C VAL A 42 -6.47 -17.77 17.30
N GLY A 43 -6.04 -18.76 16.52
CA GLY A 43 -6.89 -19.46 15.56
C GLY A 43 -8.21 -19.99 16.13
N SER A 44 -9.26 -19.93 15.33
CA SER A 44 -10.28 -20.98 15.43
C SER A 44 -9.60 -22.31 15.10
N PRO A 45 -9.76 -23.38 15.90
CA PRO A 45 -9.07 -24.64 15.68
C PRO A 45 -9.61 -25.31 14.41
N GLY A 46 -8.99 -24.98 13.27
CA GLY A 46 -9.17 -25.67 12.00
C GLY A 46 -8.29 -26.90 11.99
N ARG A 47 -8.94 -28.08 12.05
CA ARG A 47 -8.33 -29.41 12.00
C ARG A 47 -7.17 -29.50 11.00
N ASP A 48 -5.96 -29.66 11.51
CA ASP A 48 -4.78 -30.05 10.76
C ASP A 48 -4.46 -31.53 11.04
N SER A 49 -4.85 -32.37 10.09
CA SER A 49 -4.31 -33.71 9.96
C SER A 49 -2.86 -33.64 9.47
N GLY A 50 -1.91 -33.80 10.40
CA GLY A 50 -0.60 -34.45 10.21
C GLY A 50 0.51 -33.68 9.47
N GLY A 51 1.61 -33.41 10.18
CA GLY A 51 2.93 -33.10 9.62
C GLY A 51 3.74 -32.13 10.47
N ASP A 52 4.74 -32.64 11.20
CA ASP A 52 5.61 -31.92 12.16
C ASP A 52 6.39 -30.72 11.58
N PRO A 53 6.88 -29.80 12.44
CA PRO A 53 7.28 -28.44 12.05
C PRO A 53 8.78 -28.33 11.71
N ALA A 54 9.11 -27.36 10.86
CA ALA A 54 10.45 -26.77 10.80
C ALA A 54 10.38 -25.34 11.37
N PRO A 55 11.14 -25.01 12.43
CA PRO A 55 11.26 -23.63 12.89
C PRO A 55 12.39 -22.97 12.10
N SER A 56 12.06 -22.07 11.18
CA SER A 56 13.07 -21.20 10.59
C SER A 56 12.49 -19.84 10.22
N GLY A 57 12.96 -18.83 10.94
CA GLY A 57 13.44 -17.57 10.38
C GLY A 57 12.47 -16.70 9.58
N ASN A 58 12.22 -15.52 10.12
CA ASN A 58 11.68 -14.32 9.47
C ASN A 58 10.14 -14.23 9.40
N LEU A 59 9.56 -13.81 10.53
CA LEU A 59 8.14 -13.64 10.76
C LEU A 59 7.62 -12.30 10.23
N ILE A 60 7.81 -11.99 8.93
CA ILE A 60 6.95 -11.01 8.24
C ILE A 60 6.71 -11.56 6.83
N ARG A 61 5.68 -12.39 6.68
CA ARG A 61 5.11 -12.65 5.35
C ARG A 61 4.31 -11.41 4.97
N PRO A 62 4.47 -10.83 3.77
CA PRO A 62 3.56 -9.79 3.31
C PRO A 62 2.16 -10.39 3.26
N VAL A 63 1.30 -9.98 4.19
CA VAL A 63 -0.12 -10.27 4.10
C VAL A 63 -0.62 -9.49 2.90
N SER A 64 -0.85 -10.20 1.80
CA SER A 64 -1.73 -9.70 0.75
C SER A 64 -3.10 -9.53 1.42
N VAL A 65 -3.47 -8.30 1.73
CA VAL A 65 -4.81 -7.99 2.22
C VAL A 65 -5.76 -8.48 1.12
N GLY A 66 -6.45 -9.60 1.39
CA GLY A 66 -7.37 -10.19 0.45
C GLY A 66 -8.36 -9.14 -0.05
N SER A 67 -8.69 -9.20 -1.34
CA SER A 67 -9.64 -8.27 -1.98
C SER A 67 -10.88 -8.11 -1.10
N PRO A 68 -11.25 -6.88 -0.71
CA PRO A 68 -12.42 -6.69 0.12
C PRO A 68 -13.68 -7.14 -0.64
N GLY A 69 -14.56 -7.86 0.07
CA GLY A 69 -15.89 -8.21 -0.44
C GLY A 69 -16.71 -6.97 -0.79
N PRO A 70 -17.83 -7.13 -1.54
CA PRO A 70 -18.59 -6.00 -2.04
C PRO A 70 -19.24 -5.23 -0.87
N GLY A 71 -18.79 -3.99 -0.66
CA GLY A 71 -19.20 -3.11 0.46
C GLY A 71 -18.05 -2.36 1.14
N VAL A 72 -16.94 -2.13 0.43
CA VAL A 72 -15.60 -1.79 0.95
C VAL A 72 -15.57 -0.63 1.95
N GLU A 73 -15.48 -0.97 3.24
CA GLU A 73 -14.79 -0.15 4.24
C GLU A 73 -13.38 0.13 3.69
N ARG A 74 -13.02 1.40 3.45
CA ARG A 74 -11.70 1.78 2.91
C ARG A 74 -10.62 1.20 3.84
N GLY A 75 -9.71 0.40 3.30
CA GLY A 75 -8.64 -0.23 4.09
C GLY A 75 -7.56 0.77 4.54
N PRO A 76 -6.68 0.38 5.49
CA PRO A 76 -5.66 1.28 6.05
C PRO A 76 -4.70 1.84 4.98
N GLU A 77 -4.47 1.13 3.89
CA GLU A 77 -3.70 1.62 2.74
C GLU A 77 -4.31 2.90 2.14
N GLU A 78 -5.62 2.92 1.88
CA GLU A 78 -6.29 4.08 1.28
C GLU A 78 -6.21 5.31 2.20
N LEU A 79 -6.37 5.10 3.51
CA LEU A 79 -6.24 6.15 4.51
C LEU A 79 -4.83 6.77 4.45
N VAL A 80 -3.79 5.94 4.51
CA VAL A 80 -2.39 6.40 4.51
C VAL A 80 -2.07 7.15 3.22
N LEU A 81 -2.45 6.61 2.06
CA LEU A 81 -2.15 7.23 0.77
C LEU A 81 -2.92 8.54 0.55
N THR A 82 -4.17 8.61 1.02
CA THR A 82 -4.97 9.85 0.96
C THR A 82 -4.38 10.92 1.86
N LEU A 83 -3.95 10.58 3.07
CA LEU A 83 -3.25 11.50 3.95
C LEU A 83 -1.92 11.96 3.33
N ALA A 84 -1.13 11.04 2.76
CA ALA A 84 0.12 11.40 2.11
C ALA A 84 -0.10 12.45 1.01
N ALA A 85 -1.12 12.27 0.17
CA ALA A 85 -1.50 13.23 -0.86
C ALA A 85 -2.02 14.56 -0.28
N THR A 86 -2.84 14.52 0.77
CA THR A 86 -3.38 15.71 1.46
C THR A 86 -2.27 16.58 2.05
N PHE A 87 -1.20 15.96 2.53
CA PHE A 87 0.00 16.65 3.03
C PHE A 87 0.97 17.08 1.92
N GLY A 88 0.59 16.96 0.64
CA GLY A 88 1.42 17.32 -0.51
C GLY A 88 2.59 16.37 -0.76
N GLY A 89 2.53 15.15 -0.23
CA GLY A 89 3.53 14.11 -0.40
C GLY A 89 3.31 13.22 -1.64
N SER A 90 4.07 12.12 -1.69
CA SER A 90 3.94 11.07 -2.71
C SER A 90 3.27 9.82 -2.13
N ILE A 91 2.45 9.13 -2.94
CA ILE A 91 1.90 7.80 -2.59
C ILE A 91 2.93 6.66 -2.73
N SER A 92 4.09 6.96 -3.33
CA SER A 92 5.22 6.04 -3.40
C SER A 92 6.52 6.82 -3.55
N ALA A 93 7.37 6.80 -2.52
CA ALA A 93 8.67 7.45 -2.57
C ALA A 93 9.68 6.65 -3.41
N GLU A 94 9.74 5.32 -3.23
CA GLU A 94 10.77 4.46 -3.84
C GLU A 94 10.22 3.21 -4.56
N HIS A 95 9.18 2.57 -4.01
CA HIS A 95 8.70 1.26 -4.50
C HIS A 95 7.92 1.33 -5.83
N GLY A 96 7.67 2.54 -6.35
CA GLY A 96 6.87 2.74 -7.54
C GLY A 96 5.38 2.48 -7.34
N ILE A 97 4.62 2.51 -8.43
CA ILE A 97 3.15 2.40 -8.43
C ILE A 97 2.69 0.97 -8.72
N GLY A 98 3.28 0.34 -9.75
CA GLY A 98 2.94 -1.01 -10.17
C GLY A 98 1.46 -1.20 -10.47
N THR A 99 0.94 -2.39 -10.18
CA THR A 99 -0.51 -2.69 -10.19
C THR A 99 -1.17 -2.31 -8.87
N ALA A 100 -0.43 -2.44 -7.76
CA ALA A 100 -0.95 -2.24 -6.41
C ALA A 100 -1.49 -0.82 -6.21
N LYS A 101 -0.74 0.21 -6.59
CA LYS A 101 -1.09 1.61 -6.29
C LYS A 101 -1.70 2.36 -7.48
N LYS A 102 -1.86 1.76 -8.66
CA LYS A 102 -2.31 2.48 -9.86
C LYS A 102 -3.67 3.18 -9.68
N ARG A 103 -4.56 2.58 -8.90
CA ARG A 103 -5.87 3.18 -8.58
C ARG A 103 -5.78 4.51 -7.83
N TYR A 104 -4.67 4.75 -7.13
CA TYR A 104 -4.43 5.96 -6.34
C TYR A 104 -3.64 7.03 -7.09
N LEU A 105 -3.24 6.79 -8.34
CA LEU A 105 -2.40 7.72 -9.10
C LEU A 105 -3.03 9.13 -9.20
N HIS A 106 -4.36 9.19 -9.30
CA HIS A 106 -5.14 10.43 -9.34
C HIS A 106 -5.02 11.30 -8.07
N LEU A 107 -4.56 10.74 -6.95
CA LEU A 107 -4.35 11.50 -5.72
C LEU A 107 -3.16 12.46 -5.84
N VAL A 108 -2.17 12.15 -6.69
CA VAL A 108 -0.91 12.90 -6.78
C VAL A 108 -0.49 13.25 -8.20
N ARG A 109 -1.30 12.91 -9.20
CA ARG A 109 -1.08 13.25 -10.61
C ARG A 109 -2.35 13.79 -11.23
N SER A 110 -2.21 14.84 -12.01
CA SER A 110 -3.31 15.42 -12.76
C SER A 110 -3.73 14.50 -13.92
N PRO A 111 -4.97 14.63 -14.42
CA PRO A 111 -5.40 13.94 -15.63
C PRO A 111 -4.47 14.18 -16.84
N GLU A 112 -3.91 15.39 -16.96
CA GLU A 112 -3.00 15.77 -18.04
C GLU A 112 -1.64 15.07 -17.92
N GLU A 113 -1.10 14.93 -16.70
CA GLU A 113 0.11 14.16 -16.44
C GLU A 113 -0.10 12.68 -16.78
N ILE A 114 -1.23 12.11 -16.35
CA ILE A 114 -1.58 10.71 -16.64
C ILE A 114 -1.75 10.49 -18.15
N ALA A 115 -2.40 11.43 -18.85
CA ALA A 115 -2.52 11.39 -20.31
C ALA A 115 -1.15 11.49 -20.99
N ALA A 116 -0.21 12.29 -20.45
CA ALA A 116 1.15 12.36 -20.95
C ALA A 116 1.89 11.02 -20.79
N PHE A 117 1.71 10.31 -19.67
CA PHE A 117 2.27 8.96 -19.49
C PHE A 117 1.73 8.00 -20.55
N GLY A 118 0.42 8.06 -20.83
CA GLY A 118 -0.22 7.26 -21.89
C GLY A 118 0.37 7.53 -23.28
N ARG A 119 0.59 8.80 -23.64
CA ARG A 119 1.23 9.16 -24.93
C ARG A 119 2.66 8.63 -25.02
N LEU A 120 3.45 8.74 -23.96
CA LEU A 120 4.81 8.21 -23.93
C LEU A 120 4.81 6.68 -24.06
N LYS A 121 3.92 5.99 -23.34
CA LYS A 121 3.76 4.54 -23.43
C LYS A 121 3.41 4.09 -24.85
N ALA A 122 2.44 4.76 -25.49
CA ALA A 122 2.03 4.44 -26.86
C ALA A 122 3.15 4.70 -27.89
N ALA A 123 3.97 5.73 -27.70
CA ALA A 123 5.10 6.03 -28.58
C ALA A 123 6.23 5.01 -28.45
N LEU A 124 6.52 4.53 -27.24
CA LEU A 124 7.61 3.59 -26.96
C LEU A 124 7.23 2.11 -27.13
N ASP A 125 5.97 1.76 -26.87
CA ASP A 125 5.45 0.39 -26.95
C ASP A 125 4.08 0.37 -27.65
N PRO A 126 4.05 0.65 -28.97
CA PRO A 126 2.80 0.73 -29.74
C PRO A 126 2.02 -0.60 -29.78
N ASN A 127 2.71 -1.72 -29.54
CA ASN A 127 2.11 -3.06 -29.51
C ASN A 127 1.67 -3.50 -28.09
N GLY A 128 1.93 -2.67 -27.06
CA GLY A 128 1.50 -2.94 -25.68
C GLY A 128 2.12 -4.20 -25.04
N THR A 129 3.31 -4.59 -25.47
CA THR A 129 3.98 -5.83 -25.04
C THR A 129 4.77 -5.69 -23.73
N LEU A 130 5.21 -4.47 -23.41
CA LEU A 130 6.06 -4.21 -22.26
C LEU A 130 5.20 -4.00 -21.00
N ASN A 131 4.99 -5.07 -20.24
CA ASN A 131 4.34 -5.06 -18.93
C ASN A 131 2.91 -4.46 -18.96
N PRO A 132 1.96 -5.10 -19.69
CA PRO A 132 0.60 -4.58 -19.87
C PRO A 132 -0.15 -4.47 -18.53
N ASN A 133 -1.06 -3.51 -18.43
CA ASN A 133 -1.89 -3.23 -17.25
C ASN A 133 -1.15 -2.76 -15.97
N VAL A 134 0.14 -2.43 -16.06
CA VAL A 134 0.94 -1.89 -14.96
C VAL A 134 1.06 -0.38 -15.12
N LEU A 135 0.80 0.38 -14.04
CA LEU A 135 0.69 1.85 -14.00
C LEU A 135 -0.46 2.44 -14.83
N LEU A 136 -0.58 2.07 -16.11
CA LEU A 136 -1.63 2.47 -17.04
C LEU A 136 -2.47 1.25 -17.45
N PRO A 137 -3.68 1.44 -18.00
CA PRO A 137 -4.39 0.40 -18.73
C PRO A 137 -3.52 -0.22 -19.82
#